data_AF-A0A6P8HC92-F1
#
_entry.id   AF-A0A6P8HC92-F1
#
_cell.length_a   1.000
_cell.length_b   1.000
_cell.length_c   1.000
_cell.angle_alpha   90.00
_cell.angle_beta   90.00
_cell.angle_gamma   90.00
#
_symmetry.space_group_name_H-M   'P 1'
#
loop_
_entity.id
_entity.type
_entity.pdbx_description
1 polymer ?
#
loop_
_entity_poly.entity_id
_entity_poly.type
_entity_poly.pdbx_seq_one_letter_code
_entity_poly.pdbx_strand_id
1 'polypeptide(L)'
;MENTAKVAGDRLSDLTSREGDWFLEELCSMSGNVTQLLSLLRGHPLVIEEQKSSSKEELNNSIKGIFAVHKVFSALQELMTNFRNIIVPEAIKSFTSGDPSVTRMLESLERLVHGEDIAALAKTLEREMNSSHECQDVNSSSISSKISILQQQFDAIQQSRNAIGKKSSEQMSAGQMLLAGFNGLFTKVESELDLMNAILAQVNSSFGNKTCDVVQEAKKLQ
;
A
#
# COMPACT_ATOMS: atom_id res chain seq x y z
N MET A 1 -28.24 -5.68 -4.80
CA MET A 1 -26.85 -5.20 -4.98
C MET A 1 -26.41 -4.31 -3.84
N GLU A 2 -27.22 -3.32 -3.41
CA GLU A 2 -26.87 -2.39 -2.31
C GLU A 2 -26.52 -3.10 -0.97
N ASN A 3 -27.31 -4.08 -0.53
CA ASN A 3 -26.98 -4.87 0.68
C ASN A 3 -25.65 -5.65 0.55
N THR A 4 -25.29 -6.09 -0.65
CA THR A 4 -24.03 -6.80 -0.91
C THR A 4 -22.85 -5.82 -0.89
N ALA A 5 -22.99 -4.64 -1.52
CA ALA A 5 -21.98 -3.59 -1.49
C ALA A 5 -21.73 -3.05 -0.08
N LYS A 6 -22.80 -2.92 0.72
CA LYS A 6 -22.72 -2.52 2.14
C LYS A 6 -21.92 -3.51 2.98
N VAL A 7 -22.24 -4.80 2.90
CA VAL A 7 -21.53 -5.86 3.65
C VAL A 7 -20.10 -6.06 3.14
N ALA A 8 -19.85 -5.80 1.86
CA ALA A 8 -18.51 -5.84 1.29
C ALA A 8 -17.64 -4.67 1.78
N GLY A 9 -18.21 -3.49 2.03
CA GLY A 9 -17.46 -2.30 2.44
C GLY A 9 -16.64 -2.51 3.72
N ASP A 10 -17.21 -3.17 4.72
CA ASP A 10 -16.54 -3.40 6.01
C ASP A 10 -15.47 -4.51 5.94
N ARG A 11 -15.43 -5.28 4.85
CA ARG A 11 -14.48 -6.38 4.64
C ARG A 11 -13.43 -6.09 3.57
N LEU A 12 -13.75 -5.15 2.67
CA LEU A 12 -12.85 -4.69 1.63
C LEU A 12 -11.68 -3.91 2.22
N SER A 13 -11.91 -3.12 3.29
CA SER A 13 -10.84 -2.45 4.06
C SER A 13 -9.83 -3.45 4.62
N ASP A 14 -10.34 -4.61 5.06
CA ASP A 14 -9.55 -5.61 5.77
C ASP A 14 -8.92 -6.62 4.80
N LEU A 15 -9.26 -6.56 3.51
CA LEU A 15 -8.89 -7.57 2.50
C LEU A 15 -9.20 -9.01 2.95
N THR A 16 -10.25 -9.19 3.74
CA THR A 16 -10.70 -10.50 4.23
C THR A 16 -12.00 -10.97 3.58
N SER A 17 -12.07 -12.28 3.30
CA SER A 17 -13.25 -12.95 2.79
C SER A 17 -14.33 -13.04 3.87
N ARG A 18 -15.49 -13.62 3.55
CA ARG A 18 -16.52 -13.84 4.55
C ARG A 18 -16.09 -14.80 5.66
N GLU A 19 -15.20 -15.72 5.30
CA GLU A 19 -14.66 -16.77 6.15
C GLU A 19 -13.40 -16.30 6.90
N GLY A 20 -12.91 -15.09 6.61
CA GLY A 20 -11.74 -14.48 7.25
C GLY A 20 -10.41 -14.72 6.52
N ASP A 21 -10.45 -15.42 5.38
CA ASP A 21 -9.27 -15.66 4.55
C ASP A 21 -8.85 -14.40 3.80
N TRP A 22 -7.55 -14.14 3.72
CA TRP A 22 -7.03 -13.04 2.91
C TRP A 22 -7.26 -13.35 1.43
N PHE A 23 -7.98 -12.47 0.72
CA PHE A 23 -8.34 -12.70 -0.68
C PHE A 23 -7.49 -11.90 -1.68
N LEU A 24 -6.27 -11.51 -1.27
CA LEU A 24 -5.37 -10.72 -2.11
C LEU A 24 -4.96 -11.47 -3.38
N GLU A 25 -4.77 -12.79 -3.31
CA GLU A 25 -4.44 -13.62 -4.47
C GLU A 25 -5.60 -13.62 -5.49
N GLU A 26 -6.83 -13.74 -5.01
CA GLU A 26 -8.05 -13.64 -5.82
C GLU A 26 -8.20 -12.24 -6.41
N LEU A 27 -7.93 -11.17 -5.65
CA LEU A 27 -7.92 -9.80 -6.18
C LEU A 27 -6.89 -9.63 -7.29
N CYS A 28 -5.68 -10.15 -7.11
CA CYS A 28 -4.63 -10.10 -8.14
C CYS A 28 -5.06 -10.88 -9.38
N SER A 29 -5.66 -12.06 -9.22
CA SER A 29 -6.17 -12.89 -10.32
C SER A 29 -7.31 -12.19 -11.09
N MET A 30 -8.33 -11.72 -10.37
CA MET A 30 -9.48 -11.01 -10.96
C MET A 30 -9.05 -9.72 -11.65
N SER A 31 -8.20 -8.94 -10.98
CA SER A 31 -7.64 -7.69 -11.53
C SER A 31 -6.75 -7.94 -12.76
N GLY A 32 -5.99 -9.04 -12.76
CA GLY A 32 -5.23 -9.52 -13.92
C GLY A 32 -6.14 -9.82 -15.12
N ASN A 33 -7.25 -10.51 -14.90
CA ASN A 33 -8.22 -10.78 -15.97
C ASN A 33 -8.82 -9.49 -16.54
N VAL A 34 -9.16 -8.53 -15.66
CA VAL A 34 -9.69 -7.22 -16.07
C VAL A 34 -8.66 -6.43 -16.87
N THR A 35 -7.41 -6.36 -16.42
CA THR A 35 -6.34 -5.64 -17.16
C THR A 35 -6.03 -6.28 -18.51
N GLN A 36 -6.10 -7.61 -18.62
CA GLN A 36 -5.96 -8.33 -19.88
C GLN A 36 -7.12 -7.99 -20.84
N LEU A 37 -8.36 -8.03 -20.35
CA LEU A 37 -9.53 -7.64 -21.15
C LEU A 37 -9.42 -6.19 -21.64
N LEU A 38 -9.03 -5.26 -20.77
CA LEU A 38 -8.84 -3.85 -21.14
C LEU A 38 -7.71 -3.65 -22.15
N SER A 39 -6.65 -4.47 -22.08
CA SER A 39 -5.57 -4.47 -23.07
C SER A 39 -6.08 -4.91 -24.44
N LEU A 40 -6.93 -5.94 -24.49
CA LEU A 40 -7.56 -6.39 -25.73
C LEU A 40 -8.52 -5.33 -26.30
N LEU A 41 -9.32 -4.70 -25.44
CA LEU A 41 -10.24 -3.63 -25.84
C LEU A 41 -9.49 -2.38 -26.35
N ARG A 42 -8.30 -2.07 -25.81
CA ARG A 42 -7.43 -1.02 -26.36
C ARG A 42 -6.91 -1.37 -27.75
N GLY A 43 -6.59 -2.65 -28.00
CA GLY A 43 -6.14 -3.14 -29.31
C GLY A 43 -7.26 -3.26 -30.35
N HIS A 44 -8.52 -3.41 -29.89
CA HIS A 44 -9.70 -3.55 -30.73
C HIS A 44 -10.82 -2.61 -30.24
N PRO A 45 -10.68 -1.29 -30.46
CA PRO A 45 -11.70 -0.34 -30.05
C PRO A 45 -13.01 -0.68 -30.75
N LEU A 46 -14.06 -0.93 -29.98
CA LEU A 46 -15.42 -1.00 -30.50
C LEU A 46 -15.69 0.33 -31.22
N VAL A 47 -16.12 0.25 -32.48
CA VAL A 47 -16.53 1.43 -33.26
C VAL A 47 -17.81 1.97 -32.61
N ILE A 48 -17.65 2.86 -31.64
CA ILE A 48 -18.74 3.65 -31.10
C ILE A 48 -18.85 4.85 -32.04
N GLU A 49 -19.79 4.78 -32.98
CA GLU A 49 -20.15 5.91 -33.84
C GLU A 49 -20.47 7.12 -32.95
N GLU A 50 -19.84 8.25 -33.26
CA GLU A 50 -20.16 9.60 -32.77
C GLU A 50 -20.14 9.80 -31.23
N GLN A 51 -18.97 9.73 -30.59
CA GLN A 51 -18.75 10.38 -29.29
C GLN A 51 -17.48 11.25 -29.31
N LYS A 52 -17.64 12.48 -28.82
CA LYS A 52 -16.69 13.60 -28.83
C LYS A 52 -15.31 13.21 -28.28
N SER A 53 -14.24 13.86 -28.75
CA SER A 53 -12.84 13.63 -28.35
C SER A 53 -12.60 13.57 -26.83
N SER A 54 -13.40 14.26 -26.00
CA SER A 54 -13.32 14.20 -24.54
C SER A 54 -13.63 12.81 -23.96
N SER A 55 -14.56 12.06 -24.57
CA SER A 55 -14.97 10.73 -24.10
C SER A 55 -13.83 9.69 -24.24
N LYS A 56 -12.94 9.88 -25.23
CA LYS A 56 -11.78 8.98 -25.43
C LYS A 56 -10.68 9.21 -24.40
N GLU A 57 -10.48 10.45 -23.97
CA GLU A 57 -9.50 10.79 -22.94
C GLU A 57 -9.94 10.30 -21.56
N GLU A 58 -11.21 10.51 -21.20
CA GLU A 58 -11.84 10.00 -19.98
C GLU A 58 -11.77 8.48 -19.88
N LEU A 59 -12.08 7.77 -20.97
CA LEU A 59 -11.94 6.32 -21.06
C LEU A 59 -10.49 5.88 -20.84
N ASN A 60 -9.54 6.54 -21.49
CA ASN A 60 -8.13 6.18 -21.36
C ASN A 60 -7.61 6.41 -19.92
N ASN A 61 -8.03 7.49 -19.27
CA ASN A 61 -7.69 7.79 -17.88
C ASN A 61 -8.32 6.77 -16.92
N SER A 62 -9.57 6.39 -17.15
CA SER A 62 -10.24 5.33 -16.38
C SER A 62 -9.52 3.99 -16.50
N ILE A 63 -9.12 3.61 -17.73
CA ILE A 63 -8.32 2.40 -17.96
C ILE A 63 -7.00 2.50 -17.19
N LYS A 64 -6.26 3.62 -17.29
CA LYS A 64 -5.01 3.82 -16.53
C LYS A 64 -5.23 3.67 -15.02
N GLY A 65 -6.36 4.16 -14.48
CA GLY A 65 -6.73 3.98 -13.07
C GLY A 65 -6.84 2.50 -12.69
N ILE A 66 -7.51 1.69 -13.52
CA ILE A 66 -7.62 0.24 -13.29
C ILE A 66 -6.25 -0.44 -13.31
N PHE A 67 -5.38 -0.07 -14.26
CA PHE A 67 -4.00 -0.59 -14.29
C PHE A 67 -3.20 -0.18 -13.04
N ALA A 68 -3.38 1.04 -12.53
CA ALA A 68 -2.69 1.49 -11.32
C ALA A 68 -3.14 0.71 -10.09
N VAL A 69 -4.45 0.47 -9.93
CA VAL A 69 -4.99 -0.38 -8.86
C VAL A 69 -4.42 -1.80 -8.95
N HIS A 70 -4.34 -2.38 -10.14
CA HIS A 70 -3.74 -3.71 -10.34
C HIS A 70 -2.27 -3.75 -9.90
N LYS A 71 -1.49 -2.70 -10.18
CA LYS A 71 -0.10 -2.61 -9.75
C LYS A 71 0.06 -2.55 -8.23
N VAL A 72 -0.83 -1.85 -7.52
CA VAL A 72 -0.85 -1.85 -6.06
C VAL A 72 -1.08 -3.26 -5.51
N PHE A 73 -2.08 -3.98 -6.03
CA PHE A 73 -2.32 -5.38 -5.61
C PHE A 73 -1.12 -6.28 -5.90
N SER A 74 -0.51 -6.12 -7.07
CA SER A 74 0.68 -6.90 -7.46
C SER A 74 1.88 -6.59 -6.55
N ALA A 75 2.08 -5.32 -6.19
CA ALA A 75 3.14 -4.90 -5.28
C ALA A 75 2.91 -5.44 -3.86
N LEU A 76 1.67 -5.46 -3.37
CA LEU A 76 1.31 -6.07 -2.09
C LEU A 76 1.53 -7.59 -2.10
N GLN A 77 1.17 -8.28 -3.19
CA GLN A 77 1.41 -9.72 -3.33
C GLN A 77 2.90 -10.02 -3.35
N GLU A 78 3.68 -9.23 -4.07
CA GLU A 78 5.14 -9.34 -4.11
C GLU A 78 5.78 -9.06 -2.75
N LEU A 79 5.31 -8.04 -2.03
CA LEU A 79 5.73 -7.76 -0.65
C LEU A 79 5.51 -8.98 0.24
N MET A 80 4.29 -9.56 0.24
CA MET A 80 3.98 -10.74 1.05
C MET A 80 4.84 -11.95 0.66
N THR A 81 4.98 -12.20 -0.65
CA THR A 81 5.75 -13.33 -1.19
C THR A 81 7.22 -13.21 -0.84
N ASN A 82 7.83 -12.05 -1.08
CA ASN A 82 9.24 -11.81 -0.80
C ASN A 82 9.53 -11.76 0.70
N PHE A 83 8.63 -11.20 1.50
CA PHE A 83 8.76 -11.21 2.94
C PHE A 83 8.82 -12.66 3.48
N ARG A 84 7.87 -13.49 3.07
CA ARG A 84 7.77 -14.88 3.53
C ARG A 84 8.87 -15.78 2.99
N ASN A 85 9.24 -15.63 1.72
CA ASN A 85 10.15 -16.57 1.04
C ASN A 85 11.61 -16.11 1.04
N ILE A 86 11.89 -14.83 1.27
CA ILE A 86 13.26 -14.27 1.21
C ILE A 86 13.64 -13.63 2.54
N ILE A 87 12.89 -12.63 2.99
CA ILE A 87 13.27 -11.83 4.18
C ILE A 87 13.29 -12.68 5.44
N VAL A 88 12.21 -13.41 5.73
CA VAL A 88 12.12 -14.25 6.94
C VAL A 88 13.18 -15.37 6.95
N PRO A 89 13.34 -16.19 5.89
CA PRO A 89 14.36 -17.23 5.86
C PRO A 89 15.78 -16.67 6.01
N GLU A 90 16.11 -15.56 5.34
CA GLU A 90 17.45 -14.99 5.43
C GLU A 90 17.70 -14.32 6.79
N ALA A 91 16.69 -13.73 7.41
CA ALA A 91 16.77 -13.22 8.78
C ALA A 91 17.02 -14.34 9.79
N ILE A 92 16.28 -15.46 9.71
CA ILE A 92 16.49 -16.63 10.59
C ILE A 92 17.89 -17.20 10.38
N LYS A 93 18.30 -17.42 9.13
CA LYS A 93 19.63 -17.93 8.79
C LYS A 93 20.73 -17.04 9.35
N SER A 94 20.64 -15.73 9.15
CA SER A 94 21.65 -14.78 9.60
C SER A 94 21.67 -14.59 11.13
N PHE A 95 20.52 -14.79 11.79
CA PHE A 95 20.43 -14.83 13.24
C PHE A 95 21.08 -16.10 13.80
N THR A 96 20.78 -17.27 13.23
CA THR A 96 21.36 -18.55 13.67
C THR A 96 22.85 -18.69 13.40
N SER A 97 23.37 -18.02 12.36
CA SER A 97 24.81 -17.93 12.10
C SER A 97 25.55 -17.01 13.09
N GLY A 98 24.82 -16.31 13.97
CA GLY A 98 25.38 -15.45 14.99
C GLY A 98 25.90 -14.12 14.48
N ASP A 99 25.37 -13.59 13.37
CA ASP A 99 25.78 -12.28 12.86
C ASP A 99 25.33 -11.16 13.84
N PRO A 100 26.27 -10.48 14.52
CA PRO A 100 25.91 -9.49 15.53
C PRO A 100 25.31 -8.22 14.93
N SER A 101 25.45 -7.98 13.62
CA SER A 101 24.80 -6.86 12.94
C SER A 101 23.29 -7.07 12.81
N VAL A 102 22.84 -8.32 12.62
CA VAL A 102 21.42 -8.68 12.53
C VAL A 102 20.76 -8.57 13.89
N THR A 103 21.39 -9.08 14.94
CA THR A 103 20.86 -8.96 16.32
C THR A 103 20.70 -7.49 16.73
N ARG A 104 21.72 -6.65 16.52
CA ARG A 104 21.62 -5.21 16.84
C ARG A 104 20.53 -4.49 16.04
N MET A 105 20.34 -4.86 14.78
CA MET A 105 19.26 -4.32 13.95
C MET A 105 17.90 -4.73 14.52
N LEU A 106 17.69 -6.00 14.84
CA LEU A 106 16.45 -6.51 15.44
C LEU A 106 16.14 -5.83 16.78
N GLU A 107 17.12 -5.71 17.68
CA GLU A 107 16.95 -4.99 18.95
C GLU A 107 16.57 -3.52 18.73
N SER A 108 17.07 -2.90 17.66
CA SER A 108 16.74 -1.50 17.34
C SER A 108 15.33 -1.36 16.79
N LEU A 109 14.89 -2.30 15.96
CA LEU A 109 13.50 -2.39 15.51
C LEU A 109 12.55 -2.72 16.68
N GLU A 110 12.95 -3.61 17.58
CA GLU A 110 12.17 -3.95 18.76
C GLU A 110 12.00 -2.73 19.68
N ARG A 111 13.07 -1.95 19.91
CA ARG A 111 12.99 -0.69 20.65
C ARG A 111 12.08 0.34 19.98
N LEU A 112 12.11 0.43 18.65
CA LEU A 112 11.20 1.29 17.87
C LEU A 112 9.74 0.88 18.08
N VAL A 113 9.45 -0.42 17.96
CA VAL A 113 8.10 -0.98 18.07
C VAL A 113 7.54 -0.87 19.49
N HIS A 114 8.38 -0.97 20.53
CA HIS A 114 7.95 -0.78 21.92
C HIS A 114 7.88 0.68 22.36
N GLY A 115 8.51 1.60 21.62
CA GLY A 115 8.57 3.03 21.97
C GLY A 115 7.23 3.76 21.80
N GLU A 116 6.35 3.25 20.94
CA GLU A 116 5.01 3.77 20.69
C GLU A 116 4.02 2.62 20.62
N ASP A 117 2.75 2.85 21.01
CA ASP A 117 1.69 1.88 20.77
C ASP A 117 1.28 1.92 19.29
N ILE A 118 2.05 1.24 18.44
CA ILE A 118 1.84 1.15 16.98
C ILE A 118 0.43 0.60 16.68
N ALA A 119 -0.07 -0.33 17.49
CA ALA A 119 -1.39 -0.91 17.30
C ALA A 119 -2.50 0.14 17.54
N ALA A 120 -2.38 0.95 18.59
CA ALA A 120 -3.30 2.06 18.84
C ALA A 120 -3.18 3.16 17.77
N LEU A 121 -1.97 3.45 17.29
CA LEU A 121 -1.73 4.40 16.20
C LEU A 121 -2.41 3.94 14.90
N ALA A 122 -2.22 2.67 14.52
CA ALA A 122 -2.85 2.07 13.35
C ALA A 122 -4.38 2.12 13.43
N LYS A 123 -4.97 1.74 14.56
CA LYS A 123 -6.43 1.85 14.78
C LYS A 123 -6.95 3.28 14.70
N THR A 124 -6.12 4.25 15.12
CA THR A 124 -6.50 5.66 15.07
C THR A 124 -6.47 6.16 13.64
N LEU A 125 -5.43 5.82 12.86
CA LEU A 125 -5.34 6.10 11.43
C LEU A 125 -6.50 5.49 10.65
N GLU A 126 -6.81 4.23 10.91
CA GLU A 126 -7.93 3.53 10.29
C GLU A 126 -9.26 4.23 10.58
N ARG A 127 -9.49 4.64 11.84
CA ARG A 127 -10.67 5.42 12.23
C ARG A 127 -10.72 6.75 11.49
N GLU A 128 -9.61 7.48 11.40
CA GLU A 128 -9.57 8.75 10.69
C GLU A 128 -9.89 8.59 9.20
N MET A 129 -9.23 7.66 8.51
CA MET A 129 -9.48 7.36 7.09
C MET A 129 -10.95 6.95 6.84
N ASN A 130 -11.53 6.17 7.73
CA ASN A 130 -12.94 5.76 7.64
C ASN A 130 -13.92 6.88 8.02
N SER A 131 -13.48 7.89 8.79
CA SER A 131 -14.28 9.01 9.28
C SER A 131 -14.18 10.29 8.45
N SER A 132 -13.36 10.33 7.38
CA SER A 132 -13.16 11.46 6.46
C SER A 132 -14.41 11.89 5.65
N HIS A 133 -15.60 11.80 6.25
CA HIS A 133 -16.84 12.44 5.80
C HIS A 133 -17.14 13.74 6.54
N GLU A 134 -16.52 14.03 7.70
CA GLU A 134 -16.68 15.32 8.39
C GLU A 134 -15.32 15.83 8.88
N CYS A 135 -14.80 16.85 8.20
CA CYS A 135 -13.51 17.45 8.52
C CYS A 135 -13.52 18.03 9.94
N GLN A 136 -12.73 17.46 10.86
CA GLN A 136 -12.19 18.20 12.00
C GLN A 136 -10.68 17.93 12.11
N ASP A 137 -9.92 18.94 11.71
CA ASP A 137 -8.45 19.06 11.70
C ASP A 137 -7.76 18.94 13.08
N VAL A 138 -8.48 18.59 14.15
CA VAL A 138 -7.98 18.72 15.52
C VAL A 138 -7.06 17.55 15.92
N ASN A 139 -7.22 16.36 15.32
CA ASN A 139 -6.41 15.17 15.64
C ASN A 139 -5.34 14.82 14.58
N SER A 140 -5.48 15.28 13.35
CA SER A 140 -4.56 14.99 12.24
C SER A 140 -3.13 15.47 12.51
N SER A 141 -2.99 16.61 13.18
CA SER A 141 -1.69 17.18 13.56
C SER A 141 -0.93 16.34 14.60
N SER A 142 -1.64 15.73 15.56
CA SER A 142 -1.03 14.89 16.59
C SER A 142 -0.66 13.50 16.08
N ILE A 143 -1.36 12.97 15.08
CA ILE A 143 -1.04 11.68 14.46
C ILE A 143 0.13 11.85 13.49
N SER A 144 0.13 12.92 12.70
CA SER A 144 1.21 13.28 11.79
C SER A 144 2.56 13.46 12.52
N SER A 145 2.55 14.08 13.70
CA SER A 145 3.77 14.24 14.50
C SER A 145 4.32 12.91 15.02
N LYS A 146 3.47 11.99 15.48
CA LYS A 146 3.87 10.63 15.89
C LYS A 146 4.45 9.82 14.73
N ILE A 147 3.83 9.88 13.56
CA ILE A 147 4.33 9.21 12.34
C ILE A 147 5.69 9.78 11.95
N SER A 148 5.85 11.11 11.99
CA SER A 148 7.12 11.78 11.68
C SER A 148 8.24 11.37 12.63
N ILE A 149 7.95 11.22 13.93
CA ILE A 149 8.92 10.73 14.92
C ILE A 149 9.33 9.29 14.61
N LEU A 150 8.36 8.40 14.31
CA LEU A 150 8.65 7.01 13.96
C LEU A 150 9.47 6.90 12.67
N GLN A 151 9.16 7.69 11.65
CA GLN A 151 9.93 7.78 10.42
C GLN A 151 11.37 8.23 10.71
N GLN A 152 11.56 9.29 11.50
CA GLN A 152 12.89 9.78 11.86
C GLN A 152 13.71 8.73 12.62
N GLN A 153 13.08 8.01 13.55
CA GLN A 153 13.75 6.94 14.30
C GLN A 153 14.11 5.75 13.41
N PHE A 154 13.23 5.37 12.49
CA PHE A 154 13.49 4.31 11.52
C PHE A 154 14.61 4.67 10.54
N ASP A 155 14.61 5.90 10.02
CA ASP A 155 15.66 6.44 9.16
C ASP A 155 17.02 6.43 9.87
N ALA A 156 17.05 6.76 11.17
CA ALA A 156 18.27 6.69 11.96
C ALA A 156 18.83 5.26 12.07
N ILE A 157 17.97 4.24 12.14
CA ILE A 157 18.38 2.83 12.13
C ILE A 157 19.02 2.48 10.77
N GLN A 158 18.39 2.91 9.67
CA GLN A 158 18.92 2.71 8.31
C GLN A 158 20.26 3.42 8.09
N GLN A 159 20.42 4.63 8.64
CA GLN A 159 21.60 5.47 8.50
C GLN A 159 22.74 5.16 9.49
N SER A 160 22.58 4.19 10.40
CA SER A 160 23.60 3.83 11.42
C SER A 160 24.96 3.34 10.85
N ARG A 161 25.11 3.39 9.51
CA ARG A 161 26.35 3.35 8.71
C ARG A 161 27.55 4.08 9.33
N ASN A 162 27.36 5.10 10.17
CA ASN A 162 28.42 6.07 10.50
C ASN A 162 28.91 6.12 11.96
N ALA A 163 28.36 5.35 12.91
CA ALA A 163 28.76 5.46 14.32
C ALA A 163 30.05 4.70 14.67
N ILE A 164 30.47 3.73 13.86
CA ILE A 164 31.69 2.95 14.11
C ILE A 164 32.69 3.32 13.01
N GLY A 165 33.48 4.35 13.28
CA GLY A 165 34.51 4.84 12.37
C GLY A 165 35.44 3.72 11.89
N LYS A 166 35.22 3.26 10.66
CA LYS A 166 36.23 2.57 9.85
C LYS A 166 35.88 2.74 8.37
N LYS A 167 36.68 3.57 7.71
CA LYS A 167 36.81 3.58 6.25
C LYS A 167 37.27 2.19 5.81
N SER A 168 36.44 1.40 5.13
CA SER A 168 36.76 0.58 3.94
C SER A 168 35.65 -0.44 3.61
N SER A 169 35.29 -0.46 2.32
CA SER A 169 34.38 -1.37 1.60
C SER A 169 32.90 -0.98 1.51
N GLU A 170 32.40 -0.90 0.27
CA GLU A 170 31.03 -0.66 -0.20
C GLU A 170 30.04 -1.79 0.16
N GLN A 171 30.38 -2.68 1.09
CA GLN A 171 29.56 -3.84 1.43
C GLN A 171 28.67 -3.54 2.64
N MET A 172 27.36 -3.54 2.41
CA MET A 172 26.35 -3.51 3.47
C MET A 172 26.53 -4.74 4.38
N SER A 173 26.39 -4.56 5.69
CA SER A 173 26.34 -5.70 6.62
C SER A 173 25.10 -6.57 6.35
N ALA A 174 25.07 -7.81 6.85
CA ALA A 174 23.91 -8.68 6.68
C ALA A 174 22.63 -8.03 7.26
N GLY A 175 22.71 -7.42 8.44
CA GLY A 175 21.59 -6.66 9.02
C GLY A 175 21.15 -5.48 8.15
N GLN A 176 22.10 -4.72 7.58
CA GLN A 176 21.76 -3.61 6.69
C GLN A 176 21.13 -4.08 5.38
N MET A 177 21.62 -5.18 4.82
CA MET A 177 21.09 -5.76 3.59
C MET A 177 19.66 -6.28 3.81
N LEU A 178 19.41 -6.95 4.94
CA LEU A 178 18.07 -7.39 5.34
C LEU A 178 17.13 -6.21 5.54
N LEU A 179 17.56 -5.17 6.27
CA LEU A 179 16.73 -3.99 6.50
C LEU A 179 16.42 -3.24 5.20
N ALA A 180 17.42 -3.10 4.33
CA ALA A 180 17.25 -2.45 3.03
C ALA A 180 16.31 -3.26 2.11
N GLY A 181 16.46 -4.60 2.10
CA GLY A 181 15.56 -5.50 1.38
C GLY A 181 14.12 -5.41 1.89
N PHE A 182 13.94 -5.45 3.22
CA PHE A 182 12.64 -5.27 3.87
C PHE A 182 12.02 -3.91 3.52
N ASN A 183 12.75 -2.81 3.70
CA ASN A 183 12.27 -1.47 3.38
C ASN A 183 11.91 -1.30 1.89
N GLY A 184 12.74 -1.86 0.99
CA GLY A 184 12.51 -1.77 -0.45
C GLY A 184 11.17 -2.39 -0.88
N LEU A 185 10.67 -3.42 -0.17
CA LEU A 185 9.34 -3.96 -0.43
C LEU A 185 8.25 -2.92 -0.13
N PHE A 186 8.34 -2.21 1.00
CA PHE A 186 7.37 -1.19 1.39
C PHE A 186 7.47 0.06 0.50
N THR A 187 8.67 0.52 0.18
CA THR A 187 8.89 1.66 -0.74
C THR A 187 8.27 1.40 -2.12
N LYS A 188 8.31 0.15 -2.60
CA LYS A 188 7.64 -0.21 -3.85
C LYS A 188 6.12 -0.08 -3.75
N VAL A 189 5.53 -0.57 -2.67
CA VAL A 189 4.07 -0.45 -2.43
C VAL A 189 3.66 1.02 -2.33
N GLU A 190 4.41 1.82 -1.57
CA GLU A 190 4.21 3.27 -1.43
C GLU A 190 4.26 3.98 -2.80
N SER A 191 5.28 3.71 -3.61
CA SER A 191 5.39 4.29 -4.95
C SER A 191 4.21 3.96 -5.87
N GLU A 192 3.68 2.72 -5.80
CA GLU A 192 2.51 2.34 -6.61
C GLU A 192 1.21 2.94 -6.07
N LEU A 193 1.09 3.09 -4.74
CA LEU A 193 -0.04 3.79 -4.10
C LEU A 193 -0.07 5.28 -4.47
N ASP A 194 1.08 5.96 -4.43
CA ASP A 194 1.18 7.37 -4.83
C ASP A 194 0.79 7.58 -6.30
N LEU A 195 1.27 6.69 -7.18
CA LEU A 195 0.91 6.71 -8.58
C LEU A 195 -0.59 6.47 -8.78
N MET A 196 -1.16 5.49 -8.07
CA MET A 196 -2.60 5.22 -8.09
C MET A 196 -3.39 6.44 -7.62
N ASN A 197 -3.02 7.05 -6.50
CA ASN A 197 -3.69 8.24 -5.96
C ASN A 197 -3.64 9.41 -6.95
N ALA A 198 -2.49 9.66 -7.58
CA ALA A 198 -2.34 10.70 -8.59
C ALA A 198 -3.24 10.46 -9.83
N ILE A 199 -3.34 9.21 -10.30
CA ILE A 199 -4.19 8.85 -11.43
C ILE A 199 -5.68 8.93 -11.05
N LEU A 200 -6.06 8.41 -9.89
CA LEU A 200 -7.44 8.46 -9.42
C LEU A 200 -7.91 9.90 -9.16
N ALA A 201 -7.04 10.80 -8.71
CA ALA A 201 -7.35 12.22 -8.61
C ALA A 201 -7.69 12.84 -9.97
N GLN A 202 -6.99 12.45 -11.04
CA GLN A 202 -7.30 12.89 -12.41
C GLN A 202 -8.62 12.29 -12.92
N VAL A 203 -8.89 11.02 -12.60
CA VAL A 203 -10.15 10.36 -12.97
C VAL A 203 -11.33 11.05 -12.26
N ASN A 204 -11.22 11.31 -10.95
CA ASN A 204 -12.26 11.97 -10.17
C ASN A 204 -12.54 13.39 -10.64
N SER A 205 -11.52 14.16 -11.01
CA SER A 205 -11.73 15.51 -11.57
C SER A 205 -12.48 15.49 -12.90
N SER A 206 -12.31 14.43 -13.70
CA SER A 206 -13.08 14.21 -14.95
C SER A 206 -14.55 13.82 -14.70
N PHE A 207 -14.84 13.07 -13.62
CA PHE A 207 -16.22 12.64 -13.30
C PHE A 207 -17.06 13.72 -12.56
N GLY A 208 -16.43 14.77 -12.02
CA GLY A 208 -17.11 15.84 -11.28
C GLY A 208 -17.68 15.36 -9.94
N ASN A 209 -18.83 15.91 -9.50
CA ASN A 209 -19.51 15.54 -8.24
C ASN A 209 -20.24 14.18 -8.27
N LYS A 210 -20.06 13.36 -9.31
CA LYS A 210 -20.71 12.04 -9.36
C LYS A 210 -19.95 11.06 -8.48
N THR A 211 -20.63 10.49 -7.49
CA THR A 211 -20.09 9.45 -6.62
C THR A 211 -19.85 8.18 -7.43
N CYS A 212 -18.58 7.88 -7.75
CA CYS A 212 -18.18 6.60 -8.32
C CYS A 212 -18.02 5.50 -7.25
N ASP A 213 -18.15 5.86 -5.97
CA ASP A 213 -18.06 4.94 -4.85
C ASP A 213 -19.44 4.37 -4.50
N VAL A 214 -19.72 3.20 -5.08
CA VAL A 214 -20.96 2.44 -4.87
C VAL A 214 -21.10 1.97 -3.41
N VAL A 215 -19.98 1.74 -2.71
CA VAL A 215 -20.00 1.36 -1.29
C VAL A 215 -20.42 2.57 -0.45
N GLN A 216 -19.88 3.75 -0.77
CA GLN A 216 -20.26 5.00 -0.12
C GLN A 216 -21.73 5.35 -0.39
N GLU A 217 -22.22 5.23 -1.62
CA GLU A 217 -23.65 5.45 -1.93
C GLU A 217 -24.55 4.48 -1.15
N ALA A 218 -24.17 3.20 -1.09
CA ALA A 218 -24.92 2.22 -0.30
C ALA A 218 -24.93 2.53 1.21
N LYS A 219 -23.89 3.21 1.74
CA LYS A 219 -23.86 3.68 3.13
C LYS A 219 -24.73 4.93 3.36
N LYS A 220 -24.92 5.80 2.35
CA LYS A 220 -25.68 7.06 2.44
C LYS A 220 -27.19 6.93 2.27
N LEU A 221 -27.70 5.82 1.73
CA LEU A 221 -29.14 5.60 1.47
C LEU A 221 -29.97 5.30 2.75
N GLN A 222 -29.62 5.96 3.86
CA GLN A 222 -30.29 5.88 5.17
C GLN A 222 -30.78 7.27 5.57
#